data_AF-A0A0B1ZAF2-F1
#
_entry.id   AF-A0A0B1ZAF2-F1
#
_cell.length_a   1.000
_cell.length_b   1.000
_cell.length_c   1.000
_cell.angle_alpha   90.00
_cell.angle_beta   90.00
_cell.angle_gamma   90.00
#
_symmetry.space_group_name_H-M   'P 1'
#
loop_
_entity.id
_entity.type
_entity.pdbx_description
1 polymer ?
#
loop_
_entity_poly.entity_id
_entity_poly.type
_entity_poly.pdbx_seq_one_letter_code
_entity_poly.pdbx_strand_id
1 'polypeptide(L)'
;MPFALCYPRSPGPRGQRGFTLIEIMVVVVILGILAAMVVPKVLDRPDQARATAAKQDIGGLMQALKLYRLDHGSYPSMNQGLKVLVERPADAKNSTWRSYLERLPNDPWGRPYNYLNPGANGEVDIFSLGADGQPDGDGVNADIGSWQL
;
A
#
# COMPACT_ATOMS: atom_id res chain seq x y z
N MET A 1 -59.16 30.91 64.06
CA MET A 1 -58.20 29.96 63.46
C MET A 1 -58.97 29.04 62.54
N PRO A 2 -58.78 29.13 61.21
CA PRO A 2 -58.07 28.03 60.56
C PRO A 2 -56.92 28.49 59.65
N PHE A 3 -56.03 27.54 59.44
CA PHE A 3 -54.71 27.62 58.84
C PHE A 3 -54.73 28.05 57.37
N ALA A 4 -53.93 29.07 57.04
CA ALA A 4 -53.56 29.38 55.67
C ALA A 4 -52.45 28.40 55.21
N LEU A 5 -52.79 27.53 54.27
CA LEU A 5 -51.84 26.64 53.60
C LEU A 5 -50.98 27.45 52.62
N CYS A 6 -49.71 27.64 52.97
CA CYS A 6 -48.71 28.19 52.06
C CYS A 6 -48.31 27.09 51.05
N TYR A 7 -48.71 27.25 49.79
CA TYR A 7 -48.27 26.36 48.70
C TYR A 7 -46.93 26.88 48.13
N PRO A 8 -45.89 26.03 47.98
CA PRO A 8 -44.64 26.44 47.35
C PRO A 8 -44.85 26.68 45.85
N ARG A 9 -44.43 27.85 45.35
CA ARG A 9 -44.40 28.19 43.92
C ARG A 9 -43.33 27.37 43.21
N SER A 10 -43.72 26.56 42.23
CA SER A 10 -42.80 25.86 41.33
C SER A 10 -42.09 26.87 40.39
N PRO A 11 -40.77 26.77 40.19
CA PRO A 11 -40.07 27.63 39.24
C PRO A 11 -40.43 27.22 37.80
N GLY A 12 -40.91 28.18 37.00
CA GLY A 12 -41.34 27.95 35.62
C GLY A 12 -40.17 27.57 34.68
N PRO A 13 -40.48 26.91 33.55
CA PRO A 13 -39.48 26.44 32.60
C PRO A 13 -38.70 27.62 32.01
N ARG A 14 -37.37 27.54 32.05
CA ARG A 14 -36.47 28.51 31.41
C ARG A 14 -36.72 28.46 29.90
N GLY A 15 -37.06 29.60 29.31
CA GLY A 15 -37.43 29.71 27.89
C GLY A 15 -36.37 29.10 26.99
N GLN A 16 -36.78 28.15 26.16
CA GLN A 16 -35.96 27.60 25.09
C GLN A 16 -35.74 28.71 24.06
N ARG A 17 -34.50 29.20 23.98
CA ARG A 17 -34.09 30.12 22.92
C ARG A 17 -33.90 29.30 21.65
N GLY A 18 -34.78 29.52 20.67
CA GLY A 18 -34.67 28.92 19.34
C GLY A 18 -33.52 29.56 18.55
N PHE A 19 -32.92 28.78 17.66
CA PHE A 19 -31.91 29.24 16.72
C PHE A 19 -32.51 30.23 15.73
N THR A 20 -31.74 31.24 15.35
CA THR A 20 -32.14 32.22 14.34
C THR A 20 -31.80 31.73 12.94
N LEU A 21 -32.57 32.12 11.93
CA LEU A 21 -32.29 31.77 10.53
C LEU A 21 -30.91 32.25 10.07
N ILE A 22 -30.49 33.42 10.56
CA ILE A 22 -29.18 34.01 10.24
C ILE A 22 -28.00 33.14 10.72
N GLU A 23 -28.17 32.45 11.85
CA GLU A 23 -27.13 31.60 12.44
C GLU A 23 -26.90 30.36 11.58
N ILE A 24 -27.98 29.76 11.08
CA ILE A 24 -27.89 28.62 10.16
C ILE A 24 -27.33 29.06 8.80
N MET A 25 -27.72 30.24 8.29
CA MET A 25 -27.19 30.77 7.03
C MET A 25 -25.67 30.95 7.05
N VAL A 26 -25.13 31.56 8.11
CA VAL A 26 -23.68 31.76 8.23
C VAL A 26 -22.94 30.42 8.33
N VAL A 27 -23.49 29.46 9.07
CA VAL A 27 -22.88 28.12 9.22
C VAL A 27 -22.80 27.39 7.87
N VAL A 28 -23.88 27.36 7.08
CA VAL A 28 -23.86 26.66 5.79
C VAL A 28 -22.94 27.33 4.77
N VAL A 29 -22.76 28.65 4.84
CA VAL A 29 -21.80 29.38 3.99
C VAL A 29 -20.37 28.98 4.34
N ILE A 30 -20.00 28.98 5.62
CA ILE A 30 -18.65 28.58 6.06
C ILE A 30 -18.39 27.11 5.72
N LEU A 31 -19.36 26.22 5.94
CA LEU A 31 -19.25 24.81 5.55
C LEU A 31 -19.09 24.64 4.03
N GLY A 32 -19.79 25.43 3.21
CA GLY A 32 -19.63 25.41 1.75
C GLY A 32 -18.23 25.84 1.29
N ILE A 33 -17.65 26.87 1.92
CA ILE A 33 -16.28 27.34 1.64
C ILE A 33 -15.26 26.27 2.06
N LEU A 34 -15.40 25.72 3.27
CA LEU A 34 -14.49 24.68 3.77
C LEU A 34 -14.56 23.41 2.92
N ALA A 35 -15.77 22.99 2.54
CA ALA A 35 -15.97 21.82 1.68
C ALA A 35 -15.31 21.98 0.31
N ALA A 36 -15.29 23.19 -0.25
CA ALA A 36 -14.63 23.47 -1.53
C ALA A 36 -13.08 23.47 -1.44
N MET A 37 -12.52 23.78 -0.26
CA MET A 37 -11.07 23.92 -0.07
C MET A 37 -10.39 22.63 0.39
N VAL A 38 -11.14 21.69 0.98
CA VAL A 38 -10.60 20.39 1.38
C VAL A 38 -10.46 19.49 0.15
N VAL A 39 -9.35 19.64 -0.54
CA VAL A 39 -8.82 18.61 -1.43
C VAL A 39 -7.67 17.93 -0.68
N PRO A 40 -7.81 16.66 -0.24
CA PRO A 40 -6.68 15.93 0.31
C PRO A 40 -5.65 15.69 -0.79
N LYS A 41 -4.67 16.58 -0.90
CA LYS A 41 -3.50 16.46 -1.78
C LYS A 41 -2.48 15.49 -1.16
N VAL A 42 -2.75 14.19 -1.23
CA VAL A 42 -1.86 13.15 -0.66
C VAL A 42 -1.17 12.30 -1.73
N LEU A 43 -1.36 12.55 -3.02
CA LEU A 43 -1.01 11.56 -4.06
C LEU A 43 0.17 11.88 -4.99
N ASP A 44 0.86 13.02 -4.87
CA ASP A 44 1.83 13.45 -5.92
C ASP A 44 3.32 13.45 -5.49
N ARG A 45 3.67 12.90 -4.31
CA ARG A 45 5.07 12.53 -3.96
C ARG A 45 5.42 11.02 -3.92
N PRO A 46 4.60 10.07 -4.38
CA PRO A 46 4.90 8.64 -4.21
C PRO A 46 5.88 8.09 -5.25
N ASP A 47 6.08 8.69 -6.42
CA ASP A 47 6.65 7.93 -7.54
C ASP A 47 8.15 7.63 -7.41
N GLN A 48 8.98 8.57 -6.96
CA GLN A 48 10.39 8.27 -6.68
C GLN A 48 10.56 7.34 -5.47
N ALA A 49 9.68 7.47 -4.47
CA ALA A 49 9.67 6.61 -3.30
C ALA A 49 9.27 5.18 -3.68
N ARG A 50 8.27 5.03 -4.57
CA ARG A 50 7.87 3.76 -5.18
C ARG A 50 9.03 3.17 -5.96
N ALA A 51 9.67 3.92 -6.85
CA ALA A 51 10.81 3.42 -7.61
C ALA A 51 11.95 2.93 -6.70
N THR A 52 12.23 3.66 -5.62
CA THR A 52 13.23 3.25 -4.62
C THR A 52 12.81 1.99 -3.85
N ALA A 53 11.53 1.89 -3.46
CA ALA A 53 10.99 0.69 -2.82
C ALA A 53 11.07 -0.52 -3.74
N ALA A 54 10.74 -0.36 -5.02
CA ALA A 54 10.87 -1.43 -6.01
C ALA A 54 12.32 -1.93 -6.12
N LYS A 55 13.29 -1.00 -6.18
CA LYS A 55 14.72 -1.36 -6.18
C LYS A 55 15.14 -2.12 -4.93
N GLN A 56 14.65 -1.72 -3.76
CA GLN A 56 14.93 -2.42 -2.50
C GLN A 56 14.37 -3.84 -2.49
N ASP A 57 13.11 -4.00 -2.89
CA ASP A 57 12.46 -5.30 -3.00
C ASP A 57 13.19 -6.22 -3.98
N ILE A 58 13.53 -5.72 -5.17
CA ILE A 58 14.30 -6.47 -6.19
C ILE A 58 15.65 -6.90 -5.61
N GLY A 59 16.34 -6.02 -4.88
CA GLY A 59 17.59 -6.37 -4.18
C GLY A 59 17.41 -7.52 -3.19
N GLY A 60 16.35 -7.49 -2.39
CA GLY A 60 16.01 -8.56 -1.44
C GLY A 60 15.65 -9.88 -2.14
N LEU A 61 14.85 -9.82 -3.20
CA LEU A 61 14.49 -10.97 -4.03
C LEU A 61 15.74 -11.60 -4.69
N MET A 62 16.64 -10.78 -5.23
CA MET A 62 17.91 -11.23 -5.80
C MET A 62 18.79 -11.91 -4.76
N GLN A 63 18.84 -11.40 -3.53
CA GLN A 63 19.56 -12.05 -2.44
C GLN A 63 18.96 -13.42 -2.09
N ALA A 64 17.64 -13.52 -1.99
CA ALA A 64 16.95 -14.79 -1.75
C ALA A 64 17.21 -15.81 -2.88
N LEU A 65 17.18 -15.38 -4.14
CA LEU A 65 17.53 -16.23 -5.29
C LEU A 65 18.98 -16.70 -5.24
N LYS A 66 19.93 -15.85 -4.84
CA LYS A 66 21.33 -16.26 -4.65
C LYS A 66 21.45 -17.33 -3.57
N LEU A 67 20.74 -17.19 -2.45
CA LEU A 67 20.69 -18.21 -1.41
C LEU A 67 20.08 -19.53 -1.92
N TYR A 68 19.00 -19.46 -2.69
CA TYR A 68 18.41 -20.64 -3.34
C TYR A 68 19.44 -21.37 -4.22
N ARG A 69 20.16 -20.62 -5.06
CA ARG A 69 21.23 -21.16 -5.91
C ARG A 69 22.36 -21.79 -5.10
N LEU A 70 22.73 -21.25 -3.94
CA LEU A 70 23.76 -21.85 -3.09
C LEU A 70 23.33 -23.24 -2.59
N ASP A 71 22.06 -23.41 -2.25
CA ASP A 71 21.55 -24.67 -1.71
C ASP A 71 21.21 -25.71 -2.81
N HIS A 72 20.80 -25.25 -3.99
CA HIS A 72 20.30 -26.12 -5.08
C HIS A 72 21.23 -26.17 -6.31
N GLY A 73 22.31 -25.39 -6.30
CA GLY A 73 23.29 -25.26 -7.40
C GLY A 73 22.83 -24.43 -8.60
N SER A 74 21.54 -24.13 -8.71
CA SER A 74 20.94 -23.40 -9.84
C SER A 74 19.81 -22.48 -9.38
N TYR A 75 19.51 -21.46 -10.19
CA TYR A 75 18.33 -20.62 -9.96
C TYR A 75 17.03 -21.37 -10.28
N PRO A 76 15.89 -20.96 -9.71
CA PRO A 76 14.59 -21.54 -10.01
C PRO A 76 14.28 -21.52 -11.51
N SER A 77 13.64 -22.56 -12.02
CA SER A 77 13.15 -22.56 -13.40
C SER A 77 12.01 -21.55 -13.58
N MET A 78 11.70 -21.19 -14.84
CA MET A 78 10.59 -20.29 -15.16
C MET A 78 9.23 -20.80 -14.63
N ASN A 79 9.04 -22.13 -14.61
CA ASN A 79 7.81 -22.75 -14.10
C ASN A 79 7.68 -22.66 -12.57
N GLN A 80 8.80 -22.71 -11.85
CA GLN A 80 8.82 -22.54 -10.40
C GLN A 80 8.70 -21.04 -10.04
N GLY A 81 9.42 -20.19 -10.76
CA GLY A 81 9.46 -18.74 -10.58
C GLY A 81 9.86 -18.33 -9.16
N LEU A 82 9.43 -17.14 -8.76
CA LEU A 82 9.72 -16.60 -7.42
C LEU A 82 8.95 -17.30 -6.29
N LYS A 83 7.89 -18.06 -6.61
CA LYS A 83 7.06 -18.75 -5.60
C LYS A 83 7.87 -19.74 -4.77
N VAL A 84 8.89 -20.35 -5.37
CA VAL A 84 9.76 -21.31 -4.69
C VAL A 84 10.54 -20.73 -3.51
N LEU A 85 10.65 -19.41 -3.43
CA LEU A 85 11.36 -18.74 -2.34
C LEU A 85 10.55 -18.75 -1.04
N VAL A 86 9.22 -18.88 -1.15
CA VAL A 86 8.29 -18.85 -0.01
C VAL A 86 7.67 -20.22 0.22
N GLU A 87 7.35 -20.93 -0.87
CA GLU A 87 6.65 -22.21 -0.82
C GLU A 87 7.54 -23.33 -1.35
N ARG A 88 7.42 -24.51 -0.72
CA ARG A 88 8.13 -25.69 -1.17
C ARG A 88 7.57 -26.13 -2.53
N PRO A 89 8.42 -26.30 -3.56
CA PRO A 89 7.94 -26.68 -4.87
C PRO A 89 7.62 -28.19 -4.88
N ALA A 90 6.58 -28.58 -5.61
CA ALA A 90 6.08 -29.96 -5.63
C ALA A 90 7.09 -30.97 -6.23
N ASP A 91 8.04 -30.49 -7.02
CA ASP A 91 9.07 -31.27 -7.69
C ASP A 91 10.38 -31.38 -6.89
N ALA A 92 10.47 -30.80 -5.69
CA ALA A 92 11.64 -30.93 -4.80
C ALA A 92 11.77 -32.36 -4.27
N LYS A 93 12.51 -33.19 -5.02
CA LYS A 93 12.85 -34.59 -4.70
C LYS A 93 13.72 -34.73 -3.45
N ASN A 94 14.48 -33.69 -3.11
CA ASN A 94 15.43 -33.63 -2.00
C ASN A 94 14.96 -32.64 -0.91
N SER A 95 15.11 -33.02 0.36
CA SER A 95 14.67 -32.26 1.54
C SER A 95 15.49 -30.99 1.84
N THR A 96 16.28 -30.50 0.89
CA THR A 96 17.20 -29.37 1.08
C THR A 96 16.47 -28.02 1.06
N TRP A 97 15.24 -27.99 0.57
CA TRP A 97 14.46 -26.76 0.51
C TRP A 97 14.20 -26.18 1.91
N ARG A 98 14.39 -24.87 2.03
CA ARG A 98 14.00 -24.04 3.18
C ARG A 98 13.26 -22.80 2.70
N SER A 99 12.57 -22.12 3.59
CA SER A 99 12.02 -20.78 3.29
C SER A 99 13.18 -19.78 3.14
N TYR A 100 13.23 -19.10 2.00
CA TYR A 100 14.19 -18.03 1.69
C TYR A 100 13.59 -16.64 1.92
N LEU A 101 12.26 -16.55 1.84
CA LEU A 101 11.46 -15.35 2.09
C LEU A 101 10.23 -15.73 2.91
N GLU A 102 9.84 -14.84 3.84
CA GLU A 102 8.61 -15.01 4.62
C GLU A 102 7.36 -14.87 3.76
N ARG A 103 7.39 -13.92 2.81
CA ARG A 103 6.32 -13.66 1.85
C ARG A 103 6.89 -13.03 0.59
N LEU A 104 6.19 -13.21 -0.51
CA LEU A 104 6.52 -12.50 -1.74
C LEU A 104 5.99 -11.06 -1.65
N PRO A 105 6.86 -10.04 -1.78
CA PRO A 105 6.39 -8.68 -1.94
C PRO A 105 5.73 -8.51 -3.31
N ASN A 106 4.70 -7.67 -3.35
CA ASN A 106 4.25 -7.07 -4.60
C ASN A 106 5.04 -5.79 -4.83
N ASP A 107 5.14 -5.39 -6.08
CA ASP A 107 5.70 -4.10 -6.45
C ASP A 107 4.88 -2.94 -5.86
N PRO A 108 5.43 -1.71 -5.86
CA PRO A 108 4.78 -0.54 -5.27
C PRO A 108 3.45 -0.14 -5.93
N TRP A 109 3.12 -0.74 -7.08
CA TRP A 109 1.87 -0.56 -7.81
C TRP A 109 0.90 -1.74 -7.60
N GLY A 110 1.25 -2.69 -6.74
CA GLY A 110 0.41 -3.80 -6.30
C GLY A 110 0.47 -5.04 -7.19
N ARG A 111 1.41 -5.10 -8.14
CA ARG A 111 1.58 -6.22 -9.07
C ARG A 111 2.69 -7.16 -8.61
N PRO A 112 2.65 -8.46 -8.95
CA PRO A 112 3.77 -9.35 -8.69
C PRO A 112 4.98 -8.97 -9.56
N TYR A 113 6.18 -9.13 -9.01
CA TYR A 113 7.42 -8.96 -9.78
C TYR A 113 7.53 -10.02 -10.88
N ASN A 114 8.04 -9.60 -12.04
CA ASN A 114 8.38 -10.49 -13.14
C ASN A 114 9.74 -11.13 -12.89
N TYR A 115 9.88 -12.37 -13.34
CA TYR A 115 11.10 -13.15 -13.23
C TYR A 115 11.43 -13.79 -14.57
N LEU A 116 12.69 -13.76 -14.98
CA LEU A 116 13.18 -14.42 -16.18
C LEU A 116 14.42 -15.26 -15.89
N ASN A 117 14.43 -16.49 -16.42
CA ASN A 117 15.56 -17.40 -16.40
C ASN A 117 15.55 -18.26 -17.69
N PRO A 118 16.55 -18.11 -18.58
CA PRO A 118 17.68 -17.19 -18.48
C PRO A 118 17.25 -15.72 -18.54
N GLY A 119 17.97 -14.86 -17.81
CA GLY A 119 17.79 -13.41 -17.90
C GLY A 119 18.25 -12.86 -19.25
N ALA A 120 17.68 -11.72 -19.66
CA ALA A 120 18.12 -10.98 -20.84
C ALA A 120 19.39 -10.15 -20.54
N ASN A 121 19.52 -9.65 -19.31
CA ASN A 121 20.63 -8.77 -18.89
C ASN A 121 21.61 -9.45 -17.91
N GLY A 122 21.35 -10.70 -17.54
CA GLY A 122 22.16 -11.46 -16.60
C GLY A 122 21.75 -12.94 -16.56
N GLU A 123 22.22 -13.67 -15.55
CA GLU A 123 21.82 -15.07 -15.36
C GLU A 123 20.31 -15.20 -15.10
N VAL A 124 19.77 -14.28 -14.30
CA VAL A 124 18.34 -14.14 -14.01
C VAL A 124 17.99 -12.67 -13.93
N ASP A 125 16.78 -12.33 -14.38
CA ASP A 125 16.25 -10.98 -14.24
C ASP A 125 15.02 -10.97 -13.35
N ILE A 126 14.94 -9.96 -12.48
CA ILE A 126 13.72 -9.62 -11.73
C ILE A 126 13.39 -8.16 -12.02
N PHE A 127 12.13 -7.87 -12.35
CA PHE A 127 11.73 -6.50 -12.67
C PHE A 127 10.25 -6.23 -12.43
N SER A 128 9.93 -4.94 -12.25
CA SER A 128 8.59 -4.36 -12.27
C SER A 128 8.44 -3.49 -13.52
N LEU A 129 7.24 -3.51 -14.09
CA LEU A 129 6.86 -2.77 -15.31
C LEU A 129 6.40 -1.33 -15.02
N GLY A 130 6.81 -0.77 -13.87
CA GLY A 130 6.43 0.58 -13.49
C GLY A 130 4.92 0.79 -13.26
N ALA A 131 4.50 2.06 -13.29
CA ALA A 131 3.13 2.45 -12.97
C ALA A 131 2.09 1.99 -14.01
N ASP A 132 2.42 2.01 -15.28
CA ASP A 132 1.52 1.61 -16.36
C ASP A 132 1.43 0.09 -16.51
N GLY A 133 2.48 -0.63 -16.15
CA GLY A 133 2.53 -2.10 -16.26
C GLY A 133 2.81 -2.57 -17.66
N GLN A 134 3.42 -1.72 -18.47
CA GLN A 134 3.80 -2.02 -19.83
C GLN A 134 5.33 -1.99 -19.94
N PRO A 135 5.91 -2.86 -20.77
CA PRO A 135 7.34 -2.80 -21.01
C PRO A 135 7.72 -1.51 -21.74
N ASP A 136 8.98 -1.10 -21.57
CA ASP A 136 9.60 0.04 -22.26
C ASP A 136 8.95 1.41 -21.96
N GLY A 137 8.38 1.58 -20.77
CA GLY A 137 7.88 2.87 -20.30
C GLY A 137 9.00 3.86 -19.93
N ASP A 138 8.62 5.14 -19.76
CA ASP A 138 9.54 6.22 -19.38
C ASP A 138 9.15 6.86 -18.03
N GLY A 139 10.13 7.43 -17.33
CA GLY A 139 9.90 8.17 -16.08
C GLY A 139 9.28 7.31 -14.99
N VAL A 140 8.04 7.60 -14.59
CA VAL A 140 7.30 6.83 -13.58
C VAL A 140 6.78 5.49 -14.08
N ASN A 141 6.73 5.33 -15.41
CA ASN A 141 6.37 4.10 -16.11
C ASN A 141 7.62 3.27 -16.45
N ALA A 142 8.81 3.77 -16.15
CA ALA A 142 10.04 3.07 -16.50
C ALA A 142 10.13 1.72 -15.80
N ASP A 143 10.57 0.72 -16.56
CA ASP A 143 10.86 -0.61 -16.04
C ASP A 143 11.97 -0.50 -15.00
N ILE A 144 11.75 -1.15 -13.85
CA ILE A 144 12.73 -1.20 -12.76
C ILE A 144 13.14 -2.64 -12.61
N GLY A 145 14.38 -2.94 -12.97
CA GLY A 145 14.90 -4.30 -13.00
C GLY A 145 16.23 -4.48 -12.29
N SER A 146 16.58 -5.74 -12.05
CA SER A 146 17.82 -6.18 -11.41
C SER A 146 19.09 -5.68 -12.11
N TRP A 147 19.00 -5.35 -13.39
CA TRP A 147 20.11 -4.79 -14.19
C TRP A 147 20.43 -3.32 -13.86
N GLN A 148 19.56 -2.63 -13.12
CA GLN A 148 19.77 -1.24 -12.69
C GLN A 148 20.34 -1.12 -11.27
N LEU A 149 20.57 -2.26 -10.60
CA LEU A 149 21.03 -2.34 -9.21
C LEU A 149 22.55 -2.51 -9.10
#